data_AF-A0A2T9XWK2-F1
#
_entry.id   AF-A0A2T9XWK2-F1
#
_cell.length_a   1.000
_cell.length_b   1.000
_cell.length_c   1.000
_cell.angle_alpha   90.00
_cell.angle_beta   90.00
_cell.angle_gamma   90.00
#
_symmetry.space_group_name_H-M   'P 1'
#
loop_
_entity.id
_entity.type
_entity.pdbx_description
1 polymer ?
#
loop_
_entity_poly.entity_id
_entity_poly.type
_entity_poly.pdbx_seq_one_letter_code
_entity_poly.pdbx_strand_id
1 'polypeptide(L)'
;MVFGFDTRKLDATDYSALLLADADPGLTATGRADLDRLIADRIPATELWQRMRANQQWSTFEASNVWEPGSWEQVVTSGQAEPGWAMRNVTGIQTTHYVENGTDKVASRERTVTIGMRCPAPGADVDRCRLVLIGATVVP
;
A
#
# COMPACT_ATOMS: atom_id res chain seq x y z
N MET A 1 5.93 -3.16 -5.83
CA MET A 1 4.57 -3.67 -6.10
C MET A 1 3.80 -3.52 -4.80
N VAL A 2 2.86 -2.56 -4.70
CA VAL A 2 2.18 -2.26 -3.43
C VAL A 2 0.94 -3.15 -3.20
N PHE A 3 0.38 -3.71 -4.29
CA PHE A 3 -0.94 -4.33 -4.31
C PHE A 3 -0.97 -5.77 -4.83
N GLY A 4 0.15 -6.25 -5.37
CA GLY A 4 0.32 -7.62 -5.79
C GLY A 4 1.25 -8.35 -4.82
N PHE A 5 0.92 -9.58 -4.48
CA PHE A 5 1.72 -10.42 -3.60
C PHE A 5 2.22 -11.62 -4.40
N ASP A 6 3.49 -11.99 -4.29
CA ASP A 6 3.96 -13.28 -4.79
C ASP A 6 4.54 -14.08 -3.63
N THR A 7 3.68 -14.83 -2.95
CA THR A 7 4.07 -15.60 -1.75
C THR A 7 5.04 -16.73 -2.09
N ARG A 8 5.21 -17.07 -3.36
CA ARG A 8 6.18 -18.05 -3.85
C ARG A 8 7.62 -17.52 -3.82
N LYS A 9 7.79 -16.19 -3.85
CA LYS A 9 9.10 -15.53 -3.99
C LYS A 9 9.53 -14.74 -2.76
N LEU A 10 8.57 -14.22 -1.99
CA LEU A 10 8.83 -13.34 -0.86
C LEU A 10 8.24 -13.92 0.41
N ASP A 11 8.91 -13.73 1.53
CA ASP A 11 8.32 -13.84 2.86
C ASP A 11 7.53 -12.56 3.21
N ALA A 12 6.68 -12.66 4.23
CA ALA A 12 5.93 -11.52 4.76
C ALA A 12 6.85 -10.34 5.13
N THR A 13 8.00 -10.63 5.75
CA THR A 13 8.99 -9.64 6.15
C THR A 13 9.63 -8.95 4.95
N ASP A 14 9.91 -9.69 3.86
CA ASP A 14 10.49 -9.10 2.64
C ASP A 14 9.51 -8.10 2.00
N TYR A 15 8.22 -8.44 2.02
CA TYR A 15 7.19 -7.54 1.49
C TYR A 15 7.08 -6.24 2.30
N SER A 16 7.17 -6.35 3.64
CA SER A 16 7.24 -5.18 4.51
C SER A 16 8.46 -4.32 4.18
N ALA A 17 9.64 -4.95 4.07
CA ALA A 17 10.89 -4.26 3.75
C ALA A 17 10.84 -3.53 2.40
N LEU A 18 10.20 -4.11 1.38
CA LEU A 18 10.02 -3.47 0.09
C LEU A 18 9.17 -2.19 0.18
N LEU A 19 8.09 -2.19 0.96
CA LEU A 19 7.26 -0.99 1.16
C LEU A 19 7.99 0.06 2.00
N LEU A 20 8.71 -0.37 3.03
CA LEU A 20 9.47 0.52 3.89
C LEU A 20 10.71 1.11 3.23
N ALA A 21 11.25 0.48 2.18
CA ALA A 21 12.32 1.06 1.38
C ALA A 21 11.89 2.36 0.65
N ASP A 22 10.58 2.50 0.40
CA ASP A 22 10.01 3.69 -0.21
C ASP A 22 9.50 4.71 0.84
N ALA A 23 9.60 4.39 2.13
CA ALA A 23 9.19 5.28 3.21
C ALA A 23 9.99 6.59 3.19
N ASP A 24 9.32 7.66 3.57
CA ASP A 24 9.94 8.97 3.68
C ASP A 24 10.93 9.04 4.85
N PRO A 25 12.22 9.34 4.60
CA PRO A 25 13.21 9.44 5.67
C PRO A 25 12.94 10.60 6.63
N GLY A 26 12.13 11.59 6.24
CA GLY A 26 11.76 12.74 7.06
C GLY A 26 10.64 12.47 8.07
N LEU A 27 10.07 11.26 8.10
CA LEU A 27 9.03 10.92 9.07
C LEU A 27 9.54 11.04 10.52
N THR A 28 8.71 11.63 11.38
CA THR A 28 8.92 11.59 12.83
C THR A 28 8.90 10.14 13.33
N ALA A 29 9.43 9.88 14.52
CA ALA A 29 9.39 8.54 15.12
C ALA A 29 7.95 7.99 15.22
N THR A 30 6.98 8.85 15.56
CA THR A 30 5.55 8.49 15.59
C THR A 30 5.01 8.19 14.20
N GLY A 31 5.26 9.06 13.22
CA GLY A 31 4.81 8.83 11.84
C GLY A 31 5.39 7.56 11.22
N ARG A 32 6.64 7.24 11.58
CA ARG A 32 7.28 5.98 11.17
C ARG A 32 6.60 4.77 11.81
N ALA A 33 6.34 4.79 13.12
CA ALA A 33 5.66 3.70 13.80
C ALA A 33 4.23 3.48 13.26
N ASP A 34 3.52 4.56 12.92
CA ASP A 34 2.20 4.49 12.30
C ASP A 34 2.26 3.86 10.90
N LEU A 35 3.23 4.25 10.08
CA LEU A 35 3.45 3.64 8.76
C LEU A 35 3.80 2.15 8.87
N ASP A 36 4.69 1.78 9.80
CA ASP A 36 5.08 0.39 10.06
C ASP A 36 3.83 -0.46 10.43
N ARG A 37 2.97 0.06 11.33
CA ARG A 37 1.72 -0.59 11.72
C ARG A 37 0.76 -0.76 10.53
N LEU A 38 0.58 0.31 9.75
CA LEU A 38 -0.29 0.30 8.59
C LEU A 38 0.16 -0.68 7.49
N ILE A 39 1.48 -0.82 7.31
CA ILE A 39 2.05 -1.85 6.42
C ILE A 39 1.83 -3.24 7.00
N ALA A 40 2.04 -3.44 8.31
CA ALA A 40 1.81 -4.72 8.96
C ALA A 40 0.35 -5.18 8.83
N ASP A 41 -0.61 -4.26 9.02
CA ASP A 41 -2.05 -4.53 8.87
C ASP A 41 -2.44 -4.98 7.44
N ARG A 42 -1.58 -4.73 6.45
CA ARG A 42 -1.76 -5.13 5.05
C ARG A 42 -1.17 -6.49 4.70
N ILE A 43 -0.24 -6.97 5.51
CA ILE A 43 0.45 -8.22 5.26
C ILE A 43 -0.33 -9.33 5.99
N PRO A 44 -0.80 -10.37 5.28
CA PRO A 44 -1.44 -11.51 5.92
C PRO A 44 -0.60 -12.07 7.06
N ALA A 45 -1.25 -12.45 8.16
CA ALA A 45 -0.60 -13.12 9.27
C ALA A 45 0.16 -14.38 8.81
N THR A 46 1.21 -14.75 9.53
CA THR A 46 2.15 -15.83 9.16
C THR A 46 1.45 -17.13 8.76
N GLU A 47 0.44 -17.58 9.52
CA GLU A 47 -0.29 -18.80 9.20
C GLU A 47 -1.02 -18.73 7.85
N LEU A 48 -1.67 -17.60 7.57
CA LEU A 48 -2.32 -17.37 6.29
C LEU A 48 -1.30 -17.26 5.16
N TRP A 49 -0.15 -16.62 5.40
CA TRP A 49 0.94 -16.55 4.43
C TRP A 49 1.46 -17.94 4.05
N GLN A 50 1.67 -18.83 5.02
CA GLN A 50 2.12 -20.19 4.75
C GLN A 50 1.09 -20.99 3.96
N ARG A 51 -0.21 -20.82 4.24
CA ARG A 51 -1.29 -21.43 3.46
C ARG A 51 -1.31 -20.90 2.02
N MET A 52 -1.19 -19.59 1.84
CA MET A 52 -1.10 -18.96 0.52
C MET A 52 0.09 -19.52 -0.27
N ARG A 53 1.26 -19.64 0.37
CA ARG A 53 2.47 -20.20 -0.25
C ARG A 53 2.28 -21.67 -0.65
N ALA A 54 1.69 -22.49 0.22
CA ALA A 54 1.38 -23.90 -0.09
C ALA A 54 0.45 -24.02 -1.31
N ASN A 55 -0.48 -23.09 -1.46
CA ASN A 55 -1.38 -22.99 -2.62
C ASN A 55 -0.74 -22.24 -3.80
N GLN A 56 0.57 -22.00 -3.79
CA GLN A 56 1.31 -21.29 -4.84
C GLN A 56 0.69 -19.93 -5.20
N GLN A 57 0.10 -19.25 -4.22
CA GLN A 57 -0.72 -18.08 -4.47
C GLN A 57 0.12 -16.84 -4.82
N TRP A 58 -0.26 -16.18 -5.91
CA TRP A 58 0.27 -14.88 -6.30
C TRP A 58 -0.83 -13.99 -6.86
N SER A 59 -0.63 -12.68 -6.82
CA SER A 59 -1.60 -11.71 -7.34
C SER A 59 -0.95 -10.52 -8.03
N THR A 60 -1.68 -9.99 -9.02
CA THR A 60 -1.42 -8.70 -9.65
C THR A 60 -2.49 -7.71 -9.23
N PHE A 61 -2.21 -6.44 -9.49
CA PHE A 61 -3.18 -5.36 -9.33
C PHE A 61 -3.07 -4.41 -10.50
N GLU A 62 -4.18 -4.16 -11.16
CA GLU A 62 -4.31 -3.23 -12.26
C GLU A 62 -5.12 -2.03 -11.78
N ALA A 63 -4.47 -0.88 -11.64
CA ALA A 63 -5.14 0.36 -11.24
C ALA A 63 -6.04 0.84 -12.39
N SER A 64 -7.30 1.11 -12.07
CA SER A 64 -8.30 1.62 -13.01
C SER A 64 -8.65 3.09 -12.77
N ASN A 65 -8.55 3.57 -11.53
CA ASN A 65 -8.84 4.95 -11.18
C ASN A 65 -7.96 5.46 -10.03
N VAL A 66 -7.60 6.74 -10.09
CA VAL A 66 -6.83 7.44 -9.07
C VAL A 66 -7.47 8.80 -8.81
N TRP A 67 -7.81 9.09 -7.56
CA TRP A 67 -8.40 10.36 -7.18
C TRP A 67 -7.94 10.82 -5.80
N GLU A 68 -8.06 12.11 -5.55
CA GLU A 68 -7.81 12.69 -4.23
C GLU A 68 -9.05 12.50 -3.33
N PRO A 69 -8.92 11.99 -2.09
CA PRO A 69 -10.05 11.91 -1.18
C PRO A 69 -10.62 13.30 -0.90
N GLY A 70 -11.96 13.44 -0.86
CA GLY A 70 -12.58 14.75 -0.59
C GLY A 70 -12.21 15.36 0.76
N SER A 71 -11.86 14.52 1.75
CA SER A 71 -11.36 14.96 3.06
C SER A 71 -9.96 15.58 3.02
N TRP A 72 -9.20 15.39 1.93
CA TRP A 72 -7.82 15.89 1.83
C TRP A 72 -7.74 17.41 1.78
N GLU A 73 -8.69 18.08 1.12
CA GLU A 73 -8.74 19.55 1.07
C GLU A 73 -8.81 20.14 2.48
N GLN A 74 -9.57 19.52 3.38
CA GLN A 74 -9.65 19.93 4.78
C GLN A 74 -8.32 19.75 5.53
N VAL A 75 -7.57 18.67 5.25
CA VAL A 75 -6.25 18.44 5.85
C VAL A 75 -5.24 19.49 5.38
N VAL A 76 -5.28 19.86 4.09
CA VAL A 76 -4.43 20.92 3.54
C VAL A 76 -4.77 22.27 4.14
N THR A 77 -6.04 22.65 4.11
CA THR A 77 -6.51 23.97 4.60
C THR A 77 -6.33 24.15 6.11
N SER A 78 -6.39 23.07 6.90
CA SER A 78 -6.10 23.10 8.34
C SER A 78 -4.61 23.21 8.69
N GLY A 79 -3.72 23.19 7.69
CA GLY A 79 -2.27 23.30 7.89
C GLY A 79 -1.61 22.00 8.39
N GLN A 80 -2.32 20.88 8.33
CA GLN A 80 -1.78 19.56 8.71
C GLN A 80 -0.95 18.91 7.60
N ALA A 81 -1.09 19.36 6.35
CA ALA A 81 -0.28 18.92 5.22
C ALA A 81 0.79 19.97 4.88
N GLU A 82 2.04 19.53 4.77
CA GLU A 82 3.14 20.37 4.32
C GLU A 82 3.22 20.41 2.78
N PRO A 83 3.95 21.38 2.19
CA PRO A 83 4.21 21.38 0.75
C PRO A 83 4.74 20.02 0.25
N GLY A 84 4.19 19.55 -0.86
CA GLY A 84 4.55 18.26 -1.46
C GLY A 84 3.79 17.05 -0.91
N TRP A 85 3.01 17.19 0.15
CA TRP A 85 2.14 16.11 0.61
C TRP A 85 0.95 15.92 -0.34
N ALA A 86 0.62 14.66 -0.62
CA ALA A 86 -0.50 14.27 -1.45
C ALA A 86 -1.14 13.00 -0.90
N MET A 87 -2.47 12.91 -0.99
CA MET A 87 -3.21 11.69 -0.68
C MET A 87 -4.01 11.23 -1.89
N ARG A 88 -3.91 9.94 -2.23
CA ARG A 88 -4.57 9.35 -3.39
C ARG A 88 -5.28 8.07 -3.01
N ASN A 89 -6.56 7.99 -3.34
CA ASN A 89 -7.27 6.74 -3.45
C ASN A 89 -6.97 6.12 -4.81
N VAL A 90 -6.62 4.84 -4.81
CA VAL A 90 -6.33 4.05 -6.00
C VAL A 90 -7.28 2.87 -5.99
N THR A 91 -8.19 2.81 -6.97
CA THR A 91 -9.03 1.64 -7.23
C THR A 91 -8.48 0.85 -8.39
N GLY A 92 -8.66 -0.46 -8.32
CA GLY A 92 -8.24 -1.37 -9.36
C GLY A 92 -8.76 -2.77 -9.14
N ILE A 93 -8.42 -3.65 -10.08
CA ILE A 93 -8.74 -5.07 -10.00
C ILE A 93 -7.51 -5.82 -9.48
N GLN A 94 -7.67 -6.51 -8.36
CA GLN A 94 -6.69 -7.49 -7.90
C GLN A 94 -7.05 -8.86 -8.46
N THR A 95 -6.18 -9.43 -9.30
CA THR A 95 -6.33 -10.79 -9.83
C THR A 95 -5.39 -11.71 -9.07
N THR A 96 -5.93 -12.75 -8.46
CA THR A 96 -5.21 -13.72 -7.63
C THR A 96 -5.26 -15.09 -8.28
N HIS A 97 -4.09 -15.68 -8.49
CA HIS A 97 -3.90 -17.04 -8.98
C HIS A 97 -3.50 -17.93 -7.80
N TYR A 98 -4.08 -19.12 -7.71
CA TYR A 98 -3.77 -20.09 -6.67
C TYR A 98 -4.12 -21.51 -7.12
N VAL A 99 -3.54 -22.51 -6.45
CA VAL A 99 -3.85 -23.93 -6.64
C VAL A 99 -4.76 -24.38 -5.51
N GLU A 100 -5.88 -25.02 -5.86
CA GLU A 100 -6.81 -25.62 -4.91
C GLU A 100 -7.10 -27.05 -5.36
N ASN A 101 -6.84 -28.02 -4.48
CA ASN A 101 -7.00 -29.46 -4.77
C ASN A 101 -6.30 -29.88 -6.09
N GLY A 102 -5.10 -29.34 -6.35
CA GLY A 102 -4.30 -29.62 -7.55
C GLY A 102 -4.81 -28.94 -8.83
N THR A 103 -5.83 -28.08 -8.74
CA THR A 103 -6.39 -27.35 -9.88
C THR A 103 -6.05 -25.87 -9.79
N ASP A 104 -5.60 -25.28 -10.89
CA ASP A 104 -5.40 -23.84 -10.99
C ASP A 104 -6.72 -23.08 -10.93
N LYS A 105 -6.75 -22.04 -10.11
CA LYS A 105 -7.88 -21.14 -9.91
C LYS A 105 -7.43 -19.69 -10.09
N VAL A 106 -8.38 -18.87 -10.53
CA VAL A 106 -8.21 -17.43 -10.67
C VAL A 106 -9.42 -16.75 -10.04
N ALA A 107 -9.16 -15.77 -9.19
CA ALA A 107 -10.18 -14.92 -8.58
C ALA A 107 -9.82 -13.45 -8.78
N SER A 108 -10.78 -12.66 -9.24
CA SER A 108 -10.63 -11.21 -9.42
C SER A 108 -11.58 -10.47 -8.49
N ARG A 109 -11.11 -9.40 -7.87
CA ARG A 109 -11.90 -8.55 -6.98
C ARG A 109 -11.47 -7.10 -7.11
N GLU A 110 -12.43 -6.19 -7.04
CA GLU A 110 -12.13 -4.77 -6.93
C GLU A 110 -11.51 -4.47 -5.56
N ARG A 111 -10.50 -3.61 -5.55
CA ARG A 111 -9.85 -3.13 -4.34
C ARG A 111 -9.57 -1.64 -4.46
N THR A 112 -9.73 -0.95 -3.33
CA THR A 112 -9.37 0.45 -3.17
C THR A 112 -8.38 0.58 -2.04
N VAL A 113 -7.33 1.38 -2.25
CA VAL A 113 -6.34 1.72 -1.23
C VAL A 113 -6.09 3.22 -1.23
N THR A 114 -5.96 3.79 -0.04
CA THR A 114 -5.45 5.14 0.15
C THR A 114 -3.93 5.10 0.33
N ILE A 115 -3.22 5.95 -0.41
CA ILE A 115 -1.78 6.16 -0.29
C ILE A 115 -1.54 7.63 0.04
N GLY A 116 -0.79 7.91 1.10
CA GLY A 116 -0.21 9.22 1.36
C GLY A 116 1.23 9.24 0.89
N MET A 117 1.62 10.30 0.20
CA MET A 117 2.96 10.49 -0.33
C MET A 117 3.47 11.90 -0.04
N ARG A 118 4.78 12.03 0.14
CA ARG A 118 5.47 13.31 0.05
C ARG A 118 6.29 13.33 -1.24
N CYS A 119 5.94 14.23 -2.14
CA CYS A 119 6.51 14.35 -3.48
C CYS A 119 7.32 15.65 -3.62
N PRO A 120 8.25 15.73 -4.60
CA PRO A 120 9.01 16.93 -4.86
C PRO A 120 8.09 18.13 -5.15
N ALA A 121 8.30 19.22 -4.41
CA ALA A 121 7.58 20.47 -4.54
C ALA A 121 8.50 21.63 -4.07
N PRO A 122 8.24 22.88 -4.46
CA PRO A 122 8.98 24.03 -3.92
C PRO A 122 8.96 24.04 -2.39
N GLY A 123 10.14 23.98 -1.76
CA GLY A 123 10.29 23.94 -0.31
C GLY A 123 10.26 22.54 0.33
N ALA A 124 10.02 21.47 -0.44
CA ALA A 124 10.13 20.10 0.05
C ALA A 124 11.56 19.55 -0.11
N ASP A 125 12.03 18.76 0.86
CA ASP A 125 13.36 18.13 0.86
C ASP A 125 13.32 16.66 0.41
N VAL A 126 12.56 16.37 -0.65
CA VAL A 126 12.49 15.03 -1.28
C VAL A 126 12.82 15.07 -2.76
N ASP A 127 13.55 14.05 -3.22
CA ASP A 127 14.03 13.87 -4.59
C ASP A 127 13.07 13.07 -5.49
N ARG A 128 12.15 12.33 -4.87
CA ARG A 128 11.09 11.53 -5.49
C ARG A 128 9.93 11.40 -4.51
N CYS A 129 8.77 10.95 -5.00
CA CYS A 129 7.66 10.63 -4.10
C CYS A 129 8.08 9.53 -3.12
N ARG A 130 7.85 9.80 -1.84
CA ARG A 130 8.10 8.90 -0.72
C ARG A 130 6.79 8.53 -0.04
N LEU A 131 6.68 7.29 0.42
CA LEU A 131 5.51 6.79 1.13
C LEU A 131 5.47 7.36 2.54
N VAL A 132 4.35 7.96 2.92
CA VAL A 132 4.10 8.41 4.31
C VAL A 132 2.91 7.68 4.95
N LEU A 133 2.01 7.13 4.14
CA LEU A 133 0.83 6.42 4.61
C LEU A 133 0.36 5.39 3.58
N ILE A 134 -0.10 4.24 4.06
CA ILE A 134 -0.83 3.27 3.25
C ILE A 134 -2.00 2.71 4.06
N GLY A 135 -3.24 2.98 3.65
CA GLY A 135 -4.42 2.70 4.47
C GLY A 135 -5.56 2.12 3.67
N ALA A 136 -6.43 1.31 4.32
CA ALA A 136 -7.72 0.99 3.74
C ALA A 136 -8.51 2.29 3.57
N THR A 137 -9.38 2.35 2.56
CA THR A 137 -10.02 3.58 2.10
C THR A 137 -10.45 4.47 3.26
N VAL A 138 -10.01 5.73 3.25
CA VAL A 138 -10.70 6.78 3.99
C VAL A 138 -11.99 7.04 3.20
N VAL A 139 -13.08 6.38 3.59
CA VAL A 139 -14.41 6.66 3.05
C VAL A 139 -14.82 8.05 3.52
N PRO A 140 -15.42 8.90 2.66
CA PRO A 140 -15.93 10.21 3.05
C PRO A 140 -16.85 10.17 4.27
#